data_AF-A0A3N1MJP0-F1
#
_entry.id   AF-A0A3N1MJP0-F1
#
_cell.length_a   1.000
_cell.length_b   1.000
_cell.length_c   1.000
_cell.angle_alpha   90.00
_cell.angle_beta   90.00
_cell.angle_gamma   90.00
#
_symmetry.space_group_name_H-M   'P 1'
#
loop_
_entity.id
_entity.type
_entity.pdbx_description
1 polymer ?
#
loop_
_entity_poly.entity_id
_entity_poly.type
_entity_poly.pdbx_seq_one_letter_code
_entity_poly.pdbx_strand_id
1 'polypeptide(L)'
;MTRHLAGVATSIAVLAMLLTGCAVTAQPEPQDYAGTWVLEGADGDGAAEFTVSADRTFTARNIPIDLACRTRNAATSPPGCAGGGDSASFSGRWKVADGDSTGIRFYFDDRFVRQGYSTNGGLGFYVGSLDVPRPDYLFVRSSSD
;
A
#
# COMPACT_ATOMS: atom_id res chain seq x y z
N MET A 1 53.50 -25.37 -63.73
CA MET A 1 53.37 -26.21 -62.52
C MET A 1 51.92 -26.17 -62.07
N THR A 2 51.29 -27.35 -62.11
CA THR A 2 50.22 -27.89 -61.24
C THR A 2 49.05 -27.02 -60.76
N ARG A 3 47.86 -27.47 -61.15
CA ARG A 3 46.48 -27.16 -60.73
C ARG A 3 46.27 -27.12 -59.21
N HIS A 4 45.23 -26.39 -58.75
CA HIS A 4 44.11 -26.99 -58.03
C HIS A 4 42.80 -26.18 -58.22
N LEU A 5 41.73 -26.91 -58.53
CA LEU A 5 40.33 -26.52 -58.65
C LEU A 5 39.61 -26.61 -57.29
N ALA A 6 38.49 -25.88 -57.17
CA ALA A 6 37.32 -26.04 -56.26
C ALA A 6 37.07 -24.74 -55.49
N GLY A 7 35.85 -24.23 -55.30
CA GLY A 7 34.50 -24.72 -55.57
C GLY A 7 33.52 -23.86 -54.76
N VAL A 8 32.45 -23.43 -55.42
CA VAL A 8 31.07 -23.13 -54.96
C VAL A 8 30.82 -22.92 -53.45
N ALA A 9 30.17 -21.80 -53.09
CA ALA A 9 28.89 -21.82 -52.34
C ALA A 9 28.36 -20.40 -52.06
N THR A 10 27.25 -20.06 -52.71
CA THR A 10 26.30 -19.02 -52.29
C THR A 10 25.70 -19.38 -50.94
N SER A 11 25.87 -18.52 -49.94
CA SER A 11 25.21 -18.65 -48.63
C SER A 11 24.14 -17.56 -48.50
N ILE A 12 22.88 -17.97 -48.69
CA ILE A 12 21.70 -17.19 -48.28
C ILE A 12 21.65 -17.29 -46.75
N ALA A 13 22.02 -16.23 -46.05
CA ALA A 13 21.83 -16.14 -44.61
C ALA A 13 20.35 -15.81 -44.35
N VAL A 14 19.55 -16.84 -44.04
CA VAL A 14 18.20 -16.68 -43.50
C VAL A 14 18.34 -16.22 -42.05
N LEU A 15 18.06 -14.94 -41.79
CA LEU A 15 17.97 -14.40 -40.43
C LEU A 15 16.69 -14.93 -39.78
N ALA A 16 16.80 -16.04 -39.04
CA ALA A 16 15.76 -16.45 -38.10
C ALA A 16 15.85 -15.55 -36.86
N MET A 17 15.00 -14.52 -36.80
CA MET A 17 14.80 -13.74 -35.58
C MET A 17 14.07 -14.62 -34.56
N LEU A 18 14.83 -15.25 -33.67
CA LEU A 18 14.27 -15.84 -32.47
C LEU A 18 13.77 -14.70 -31.58
N LEU A 19 12.46 -14.46 -31.60
CA LEU A 19 11.77 -13.68 -30.59
C LEU A 19 11.86 -14.47 -29.27
N THR A 20 12.98 -14.30 -28.56
CA THR A 20 13.00 -14.51 -27.11
C THR A 20 12.11 -13.45 -26.52
N GLY A 21 10.83 -13.77 -26.40
CA GLY A 21 9.91 -13.03 -25.56
C GLY A 21 10.48 -13.05 -24.16
N CYS A 22 11.16 -11.97 -23.77
CA CYS A 22 11.33 -11.65 -22.37
C CYS A 22 9.91 -11.57 -21.82
N ALA A 23 9.49 -12.60 -21.10
CA ALA A 23 8.42 -12.46 -20.14
C ALA A 23 8.88 -11.33 -19.23
N VAL A 24 8.43 -10.10 -19.52
CA VAL A 24 8.40 -9.04 -18.53
C VAL A 24 7.56 -9.67 -17.43
N THR A 25 8.21 -10.17 -16.39
CA THR A 25 7.54 -10.42 -15.13
C THR A 25 6.89 -9.10 -14.82
N ALA A 26 5.56 -9.02 -14.97
CA ALA A 26 4.79 -7.87 -14.58
C ALA A 26 5.28 -7.53 -13.18
N GLN A 27 6.01 -6.42 -13.08
CA GLN A 27 6.44 -5.89 -11.82
C GLN A 27 5.17 -5.83 -10.96
N PRO A 28 5.13 -6.42 -9.76
CA PRO A 28 3.91 -6.47 -8.97
C PRO A 28 3.34 -5.07 -8.97
N GLU A 29 2.09 -4.91 -9.43
CA GLU A 29 1.48 -3.59 -9.46
C GLU A 29 1.70 -2.95 -8.09
N PRO A 30 2.07 -1.66 -8.03
CA PRO A 30 2.18 -0.97 -6.76
C PRO A 30 0.91 -1.28 -5.97
N GLN A 31 1.03 -1.94 -4.80
CA GLN A 31 -0.14 -2.37 -4.03
C GLN A 31 -1.11 -1.20 -3.93
N ASP A 32 -2.24 -1.33 -4.63
CA ASP A 32 -3.19 -0.24 -4.75
C ASP A 32 -4.02 -0.23 -3.47
N TYR A 33 -3.61 0.65 -2.56
CA TYR A 33 -4.36 0.95 -1.35
C TYR A 33 -5.40 2.04 -1.59
N ALA A 34 -5.48 2.64 -2.79
CA ALA A 34 -6.48 3.65 -3.09
C ALA A 34 -7.89 3.07 -2.99
N GLY A 35 -8.81 3.89 -2.52
CA GLY A 35 -10.18 3.53 -2.19
C GLY A 35 -10.55 3.87 -0.76
N THR A 36 -11.79 3.56 -0.43
CA THR A 36 -12.37 3.82 0.89
C THR A 36 -12.30 2.57 1.75
N TRP A 37 -11.75 2.71 2.95
CA TRP A 37 -11.60 1.66 3.94
C TRP A 37 -12.41 2.03 5.18
N VAL A 38 -13.40 1.24 5.52
CA VAL A 38 -14.32 1.49 6.65
C VAL A 38 -14.06 0.46 7.74
N LEU A 39 -14.12 0.88 9.00
CA LEU A 39 -13.99 -0.03 10.13
C LEU A 39 -15.04 -1.14 10.05
N GLU A 40 -14.60 -2.38 10.17
CA GLU A 40 -15.48 -3.55 10.12
C GLU A 40 -16.59 -3.45 11.17
N GLY A 41 -17.84 -3.63 10.74
CA GLY A 41 -19.03 -3.53 11.60
C GLY A 41 -19.44 -2.10 11.95
N ALA A 42 -18.80 -1.07 11.40
CA ALA A 42 -19.22 0.32 11.53
C ALA A 42 -20.03 0.76 10.32
N ASP A 43 -21.21 1.36 10.57
CA ASP A 43 -22.15 1.79 9.54
C ASP A 43 -22.53 3.27 9.72
N GLY A 44 -22.91 3.93 8.62
CA GLY A 44 -23.43 5.31 8.62
C GLY A 44 -22.37 6.41 8.77
N ASP A 45 -22.82 7.67 8.89
CA ASP A 45 -21.97 8.88 8.79
C ASP A 45 -20.90 9.00 9.89
N GLY A 46 -21.08 8.27 10.99
CA GLY A 46 -20.18 8.18 12.14
C GLY A 46 -19.11 7.09 12.03
N ALA A 47 -19.13 6.27 10.99
CA ALA A 47 -18.16 5.20 10.82
C ALA A 47 -16.72 5.74 10.73
N ALA A 48 -15.78 5.02 11.34
CA ALA A 48 -14.37 5.30 11.20
C ALA A 48 -13.92 4.89 9.79
N GLU A 49 -13.24 5.80 9.09
CA GLU A 49 -12.94 5.62 7.67
C GLU A 49 -11.58 6.21 7.28
N PHE A 50 -10.86 5.52 6.41
CA PHE A 50 -9.78 6.08 5.59
C PHE A 50 -10.19 6.15 4.12
N THR A 51 -10.21 7.34 3.54
CA THR A 51 -10.27 7.54 2.09
C THR A 51 -8.84 7.72 1.58
N VAL A 52 -8.34 6.75 0.83
CA VAL A 52 -6.96 6.72 0.31
C VAL A 52 -6.99 7.05 -1.17
N SER A 53 -6.21 8.06 -1.58
CA SER A 53 -6.13 8.48 -2.98
C SER A 53 -4.88 7.94 -3.66
N ALA A 54 -4.96 7.68 -4.98
CA ALA A 54 -3.84 7.24 -5.80
C ALA A 54 -2.67 8.26 -5.83
N ASP A 55 -2.95 9.55 -5.57
CA ASP A 55 -1.96 10.64 -5.54
C ASP A 55 -1.10 10.70 -4.25
N ARG A 56 -1.15 9.64 -3.45
CA ARG A 56 -0.45 9.52 -2.16
C ARG A 56 -0.98 10.46 -1.08
N THR A 57 -2.22 10.92 -1.17
CA THR A 57 -2.94 11.62 -0.10
C THR A 57 -4.02 10.73 0.53
N PHE A 58 -4.44 11.07 1.74
CA PHE A 58 -5.59 10.42 2.38
C PHE A 58 -6.35 11.40 3.29
N THR A 59 -7.61 11.07 3.54
CA THR A 59 -8.43 11.63 4.61
C THR A 59 -8.85 10.52 5.56
N ALA A 60 -8.80 10.79 6.86
CA ALA A 60 -9.23 9.90 7.91
C ALA A 60 -10.32 10.58 8.74
N ARG A 61 -11.42 9.87 8.98
CA ARG A 61 -12.59 10.39 9.71
C ARG A 61 -12.94 9.47 10.87
N ASN A 62 -13.33 10.06 11.99
CA ASN A 62 -13.82 9.38 13.19
C ASN A 62 -12.87 8.26 13.69
N ILE A 63 -11.55 8.42 13.51
CA ILE A 63 -10.58 7.39 13.90
C ILE A 63 -10.48 7.33 15.42
N PRO A 64 -10.60 6.14 16.05
CA PRO A 64 -10.41 5.97 17.48
C PRO A 64 -9.12 6.62 17.99
N ILE A 65 -9.21 7.31 19.13
CA ILE A 65 -8.12 8.17 19.61
C ILE A 65 -6.83 7.40 19.91
N ASP A 66 -6.94 6.16 20.34
CA ASP A 66 -5.83 5.25 20.65
C ASP A 66 -5.14 4.71 19.39
N LEU A 67 -5.89 4.61 18.28
CA LEU A 67 -5.37 4.34 16.95
C LEU A 67 -4.69 5.58 16.34
N ALA A 68 -5.36 6.74 16.39
CA ALA A 68 -4.91 7.99 15.76
C ALA A 68 -3.74 8.67 16.50
N CYS A 69 -3.75 8.63 17.83
CA CYS A 69 -2.86 9.44 18.66
C CYS A 69 -1.68 8.63 19.20
N ARG A 70 -0.50 9.25 19.18
CA ARG A 70 0.67 8.65 19.82
C ARG A 70 0.55 8.87 21.32
N THR A 71 0.55 7.78 22.08
CA THR A 71 0.31 7.72 23.53
C THR A 71 1.20 8.61 24.43
N ARG A 72 2.18 9.34 23.89
CA ARG A 72 3.13 10.16 24.68
C ARG A 72 3.50 11.53 24.10
N ASN A 73 2.95 11.95 22.96
CA ASN A 73 3.25 13.27 22.43
C ASN A 73 2.14 13.83 21.52
N ALA A 74 1.18 14.52 22.14
CA ALA A 74 0.06 15.15 21.45
C ALA A 74 0.53 16.23 20.44
N ALA A 75 1.63 16.94 20.72
CA ALA A 75 2.15 17.98 19.83
C ALA A 75 2.69 17.43 18.49
N THR A 76 2.96 16.13 18.42
CA THR A 76 3.37 15.44 17.19
C THR A 76 2.29 14.50 16.65
N SER A 77 1.11 14.51 17.24
CA SER A 77 -0.03 13.71 16.81
C SER A 77 -0.95 14.54 15.91
N PRO A 78 -1.82 13.91 15.12
CA PRO A 78 -2.81 14.64 14.34
C PRO A 78 -3.76 15.50 15.20
N PRO A 79 -4.48 16.46 14.59
CA PRO A 79 -5.53 17.22 15.26
C PRO A 79 -6.55 16.31 15.95
N GLY A 80 -7.08 16.74 17.10
CA GLY A 80 -7.99 15.94 17.93
C GLY A 80 -7.31 15.22 19.09
N CYS A 81 -6.01 14.93 19.01
CA CYS A 81 -5.26 14.21 20.04
C CYS A 81 -4.99 14.97 21.35
N ALA A 82 -5.17 16.28 21.36
CA ALA A 82 -4.97 17.12 22.56
C ALA A 82 -6.29 17.43 23.31
N GLY A 83 -7.44 17.09 22.73
CA GLY A 83 -8.75 17.60 23.16
C GLY A 83 -9.57 16.70 24.07
N GLY A 84 -9.11 15.48 24.39
CA GLY A 84 -9.86 14.53 25.21
C GLY A 84 -11.13 13.96 24.55
N GLY A 85 -11.27 14.11 23.23
CA GLY A 85 -12.33 13.46 22.47
C GLY A 85 -12.01 11.99 22.18
N ASP A 86 -13.05 11.21 21.87
CA ASP A 86 -12.93 9.76 21.63
C ASP A 86 -12.44 9.41 20.22
N SER A 87 -12.42 10.39 19.32
CA SER A 87 -11.95 10.21 17.94
C SER A 87 -11.24 11.44 17.39
N ALA A 88 -10.45 11.21 16.34
CA ALA A 88 -9.74 12.23 15.59
C ALA A 88 -10.03 12.11 14.08
N SER A 89 -10.08 13.25 13.41
CA SER A 89 -10.18 13.33 11.95
C SER A 89 -9.03 14.18 11.43
N PHE A 90 -8.34 13.69 10.42
CA PHE A 90 -7.12 14.32 9.90
C PHE A 90 -6.83 13.86 8.47
N SER A 91 -5.95 14.57 7.78
CA SER A 91 -5.53 14.26 6.42
C SER A 91 -4.02 14.28 6.32
N GLY A 92 -3.46 13.57 5.34
CA GLY A 92 -2.02 13.56 5.18
C GLY A 92 -1.54 12.81 3.94
N ARG A 93 -0.34 12.27 4.04
CA ARG A 93 0.29 11.49 2.96
C ARG A 93 0.41 10.03 3.34
N TRP A 94 0.41 9.15 2.35
CA TRP A 94 0.65 7.73 2.58
C TRP A 94 1.75 7.17 1.69
N LYS A 95 2.38 6.08 2.14
CA LYS A 95 3.39 5.32 1.42
C LYS A 95 3.12 3.83 1.59
N VAL A 96 3.54 3.01 0.63
CA VAL A 96 3.62 1.56 0.86
C VAL A 96 4.70 1.31 1.92
N ALA A 97 4.45 0.38 2.83
CA ALA A 97 5.44 -0.02 3.81
C ALA A 97 6.60 -0.76 3.11
N ASP A 98 7.83 -0.30 3.36
CA ASP A 98 9.04 -0.97 2.88
C ASP A 98 9.41 -2.16 3.78
N GLY A 99 10.10 -3.15 3.20
CA GLY A 99 10.60 -4.35 3.89
C GLY A 99 9.60 -5.51 3.91
N ASP A 100 9.74 -6.41 4.87
CA ASP A 100 8.97 -7.66 4.93
C ASP A 100 7.54 -7.48 5.50
N SER A 101 7.21 -6.29 6.00
CA SER A 101 5.91 -5.98 6.61
C SER A 101 5.01 -5.21 5.64
N THR A 102 4.24 -5.95 4.83
CA THR A 102 3.34 -5.39 3.82
C THR A 102 2.23 -4.55 4.45
N GLY A 103 1.90 -3.41 3.81
CA GLY A 103 0.91 -2.49 4.35
C GLY A 103 1.05 -1.07 3.82
N ILE A 104 0.25 -0.19 4.40
CA ILE A 104 0.20 1.25 4.14
C ILE A 104 0.65 2.02 5.38
N ARG A 105 1.57 2.97 5.21
CA ARG A 105 2.03 3.87 6.27
C ARG A 105 1.40 5.25 6.08
N PHE A 106 0.70 5.74 7.10
CA PHE A 106 0.05 7.04 7.14
C PHE A 106 0.93 8.07 7.85
N TYR A 107 1.04 9.25 7.25
CA TYR A 107 1.83 10.36 7.73
C TYR A 107 0.99 11.64 7.83
N PHE A 108 1.13 12.35 8.95
CA PHE A 108 0.58 13.69 9.17
C PHE A 108 1.76 14.64 9.41
N ASP A 109 1.83 15.77 8.69
CA ASP A 109 2.97 16.70 8.72
C ASP A 109 4.34 15.99 8.63
N ASP A 110 4.46 15.07 7.67
CA ASP A 110 5.64 14.22 7.44
C ASP A 110 6.05 13.30 8.61
N ARG A 111 5.23 13.20 9.65
CA ARG A 111 5.45 12.31 10.79
C ARG A 111 4.63 11.05 10.65
N PHE A 112 5.28 9.91 10.90
CA PHE A 112 4.60 8.62 10.94
C PHE A 112 3.53 8.61 12.05
N VAL A 113 2.31 8.28 11.67
CA VAL A 113 1.15 8.12 12.55
C VAL A 113 0.93 6.64 12.83
N ARG A 114 0.63 5.86 11.77
CA ARG A 114 0.32 4.44 11.89
C ARG A 114 0.58 3.66 10.60
N GLN A 115 0.73 2.36 10.76
CA GLN A 115 0.74 1.40 9.65
C GLN A 115 -0.54 0.56 9.73
N GLY A 116 -1.26 0.48 8.61
CA GLY A 116 -2.27 -0.54 8.36
C GLY A 116 -1.61 -1.73 7.67
N TYR A 117 -1.64 -2.90 8.31
CA TYR A 117 -1.06 -4.14 7.81
C TYR A 117 -2.06 -4.84 6.90
N SER A 118 -1.58 -5.38 5.78
CA SER A 118 -2.47 -6.14 4.89
C SER A 118 -2.91 -7.43 5.56
N THR A 119 -4.21 -7.62 5.75
CA THR A 119 -4.77 -8.82 6.40
C THR A 119 -6.07 -9.25 5.72
N ASN A 120 -6.07 -10.42 5.08
CA ASN A 120 -7.25 -11.02 4.45
C ASN A 120 -8.12 -10.06 3.59
N GLY A 121 -7.48 -9.18 2.80
CA GLY A 121 -8.18 -8.19 1.96
C GLY A 121 -8.58 -6.89 2.68
N GLY A 122 -8.29 -6.77 3.98
CA GLY A 122 -8.45 -5.58 4.80
C GLY A 122 -7.12 -4.96 5.25
N LEU A 123 -7.23 -3.91 6.06
CA LEU A 123 -6.15 -3.23 6.76
C LEU A 123 -6.31 -3.42 8.27
N GLY A 124 -5.42 -4.22 8.86
CA GLY A 124 -5.35 -4.44 10.30
C GLY A 124 -4.46 -3.42 10.99
N PHE A 125 -4.92 -2.87 12.10
CA PHE A 125 -4.16 -1.95 12.93
C PHE A 125 -4.03 -2.50 14.35
N TYR A 126 -2.85 -2.25 14.93
CA TYR A 126 -2.49 -2.73 16.26
C TYR A 126 -2.20 -1.54 17.17
N VAL A 127 -2.93 -1.46 18.27
CA VAL A 127 -2.81 -0.48 19.36
C VAL A 127 -2.05 -1.09 20.53
N GLY A 128 -0.85 -1.59 20.24
CA GLY A 128 -0.01 -2.22 21.24
C GLY A 128 1.10 -3.05 20.59
N SER A 129 1.07 -4.37 20.83
CA SER A 129 2.00 -5.32 20.23
C SER A 129 1.46 -5.86 18.90
N LEU A 130 2.39 -6.25 18.02
CA LEU A 130 2.10 -7.02 16.81
C LEU A 130 2.02 -8.54 17.09
N ASP A 131 2.41 -8.98 18.29
CA ASP A 131 2.43 -10.40 18.68
C ASP A 131 1.04 -10.98 19.02
N VAL A 132 -0.01 -10.19 18.84
CA VAL A 132 -1.39 -10.61 19.10
C VAL A 132 -1.99 -11.27 17.85
N PRO A 133 -2.84 -12.30 18.03
CA PRO A 133 -3.32 -13.12 16.91
C PRO A 133 -4.28 -12.39 15.96
N ARG A 134 -4.78 -11.20 16.34
CA ARG A 134 -5.77 -10.42 15.59
C ARG A 134 -5.49 -8.92 15.76
N PRO A 135 -5.76 -8.09 14.75
CA PRO A 135 -5.66 -6.64 14.90
C PRO A 135 -6.71 -6.11 15.89
N ASP A 136 -6.40 -5.00 16.54
CA ASP A 136 -7.35 -4.27 17.40
C ASP A 136 -8.44 -3.59 16.56
N TYR A 137 -8.09 -3.17 15.33
CA TYR A 137 -9.01 -2.60 14.36
C TYR A 137 -8.79 -3.21 12.98
N LEU A 138 -9.88 -3.66 12.35
CA LEU A 138 -9.86 -4.14 10.97
C LEU A 138 -10.69 -3.19 10.11
N PHE A 139 -10.06 -2.57 9.11
CA PHE A 139 -10.75 -1.78 8.10
C PHE A 139 -10.88 -2.59 6.83
N VAL A 140 -12.09 -2.66 6.28
CA VAL A 140 -12.42 -3.38 5.04
C VAL A 140 -12.73 -2.38 3.95
N ARG A 141 -12.48 -2.74 2.68
CA ARG A 141 -12.89 -1.89 1.56
C ARG A 141 -14.40 -1.70 1.61
N SER A 142 -14.84 -0.45 1.56
CA SER A 142 -16.24 -0.16 1.21
C SER A 142 -16.49 -0.70 -0.19
N SER A 143 -17.52 -1.53 -0.35
CA SER A 143 -17.97 -1.93 -1.68
C SER A 143 -18.37 -0.66 -2.43
N SER A 144 -17.70 -0.37 -3.54
CA SER A 144 -18.16 0.67 -4.45
C SER A 144 -19.51 0.22 -5.00
N ASP A 145 -20.58 0.92 -4.63
CA ASP A 145 -21.85 0.86 -5.37
C ASP A 145 -21.73 1.56 -6.72
#